data_AF-A0A966VIG1-F1
#
_entry.id   AF-A0A966VIG1-F1
#
_cell.length_a   1.000
_cell.length_b   1.000
_cell.length_c   1.000
_cell.angle_alpha   90.00
_cell.angle_beta   90.00
_cell.angle_gamma   90.00
#
_symmetry.space_group_name_H-M   'P 1'
#
loop_
_entity.id
_entity.type
_entity.pdbx_description
1 polymer ?
#
loop_
_entity_poly.entity_id
_entity_poly.type
_entity_poly.pdbx_seq_one_letter_code
_entity_poly.pdbx_strand_id
1 'polypeptide(L)'
;KGGVPMGSIFSRLLFAIKYQEQRILLSNLINADTKIIFDREPRQRVAKVAPWLKLDGDPYPAIVDNRIQWIIDGYTTSSGYPYSRTVDVSGATTDALNINNNPLTAIPNSTINYIRNSVKATVDAYDGTVTLYAWDEKDPVLATWMKAFPGIVKAKSEMSKDLVSHVRYPEDLFRVQRDVLSLYHVKNANAFYGGQDFWRVPRDPSTLGANAGAQPPYYYTLQLPGEKAASFALTTPFVPRGGRENLSAFAVVNSDPGDDYGKFTVLQLQRSTNIAGPSQVASNFEANPTVALSLSLLRQGGSDVVLGNLLTLPVGGGLLYVQPVYVRATANTAAYPLLQKVLVSFGEKIGFDDTLQGALDQVFGSLGS
;
A
#
# COMPACT_ATOMS: atom_id res chain seq x y z
N LYS A 1 -5.92 -15.15 -22.49
CA LYS A 1 -6.82 -14.50 -23.47
C LYS A 1 -8.21 -15.10 -23.29
N GLY A 2 -9.22 -14.34 -22.86
CA GLY A 2 -10.47 -15.00 -22.49
C GLY A 2 -11.70 -14.12 -22.38
N GLY A 3 -12.77 -14.69 -22.91
CA GLY A 3 -14.17 -14.39 -22.68
C GLY A 3 -14.93 -15.44 -23.50
N VAL A 4 -16.00 -16.02 -22.97
CA VAL A 4 -16.75 -17.05 -23.70
C VAL A 4 -17.68 -16.38 -24.69
N PRO A 5 -17.65 -16.74 -25.98
CA PRO A 5 -18.57 -16.18 -26.97
C PRO A 5 -20.01 -16.33 -26.52
N MET A 6 -20.74 -15.22 -26.53
CA MET A 6 -22.16 -15.15 -26.20
C MET A 6 -22.98 -14.59 -27.37
N GLY A 7 -22.41 -14.63 -28.57
CA GLY A 7 -23.07 -14.15 -29.78
C GLY A 7 -24.35 -14.92 -30.13
N SER A 8 -24.38 -16.23 -29.85
CA SER A 8 -25.54 -17.09 -30.15
C SER A 8 -26.65 -16.97 -29.11
N ILE A 9 -27.92 -17.07 -29.55
CA ILE A 9 -29.10 -17.04 -28.68
C ILE A 9 -29.02 -18.15 -27.60
N PHE A 10 -28.51 -19.34 -27.95
CA PHE A 10 -28.33 -20.44 -27.00
C PHE A 10 -27.32 -20.09 -25.90
N SER A 11 -26.16 -19.54 -26.27
CA SER A 11 -25.16 -19.08 -25.30
C SER A 11 -25.71 -17.96 -24.41
N ARG A 12 -26.47 -17.01 -24.98
CA ARG A 12 -27.14 -15.95 -24.21
C ARG A 12 -28.14 -16.51 -23.21
N LEU A 13 -28.94 -17.49 -23.60
CA LEU A 13 -29.90 -18.14 -22.71
C LEU A 13 -29.20 -18.83 -21.53
N LEU A 14 -28.13 -19.61 -21.80
CA LEU A 14 -27.34 -20.25 -20.76
C LEU A 14 -26.73 -19.22 -19.78
N PHE A 15 -26.23 -18.10 -20.30
CA PHE A 15 -25.68 -17.04 -19.45
C PHE A 15 -26.77 -16.28 -18.68
N ALA A 16 -27.92 -16.02 -19.28
CA ALA A 16 -29.05 -15.40 -18.61
C ALA A 16 -29.53 -16.26 -17.42
N ILE A 17 -29.54 -17.58 -17.57
CA ILE A 17 -29.85 -18.51 -16.47
C ILE A 17 -28.74 -18.49 -15.40
N LYS A 18 -27.47 -18.63 -15.80
CA LYS A 18 -26.33 -18.69 -14.86
C LYS A 18 -26.22 -17.41 -14.00
N TYR A 19 -26.40 -16.24 -14.61
CA TYR A 19 -26.27 -14.95 -13.93
C TYR A 19 -27.60 -14.39 -13.43
N GLN A 20 -28.71 -15.12 -13.64
CA GLN A 20 -30.06 -14.68 -13.33
C GLN A 20 -30.39 -13.28 -13.88
N GLU A 21 -29.86 -12.97 -15.07
CA GLU A 21 -29.93 -11.65 -15.69
C GLU A 21 -30.57 -11.73 -17.07
N GLN A 22 -31.86 -11.36 -17.14
CA GLN A 22 -32.65 -11.43 -18.37
C GLN A 22 -32.14 -10.47 -19.46
N ARG A 23 -31.47 -9.37 -19.08
CA ARG A 23 -30.89 -8.43 -20.04
C ARG A 23 -29.82 -9.08 -20.92
N ILE A 24 -29.15 -10.14 -20.45
CA ILE A 24 -28.18 -10.88 -21.27
C ILE A 24 -28.83 -11.50 -22.51
N LEU A 25 -30.10 -11.89 -22.42
CA LEU A 25 -30.84 -12.46 -23.55
C LEU A 25 -31.43 -11.38 -24.46
N LEU A 26 -31.94 -10.31 -23.86
CA LEU A 26 -32.77 -9.30 -24.55
C LEU A 26 -32.00 -8.05 -25.01
N SER A 27 -30.75 -7.86 -24.58
CA SER A 27 -30.00 -6.65 -24.89
C SER A 27 -29.52 -6.61 -26.34
N ASN A 28 -29.84 -5.49 -27.01
CA ASN A 28 -29.35 -5.17 -28.35
C ASN A 28 -27.86 -4.78 -28.37
N LEU A 29 -27.23 -4.61 -27.20
CA LEU A 29 -25.79 -4.34 -27.07
C LEU A 29 -24.94 -5.60 -27.24
N ILE A 30 -25.55 -6.79 -27.25
CA ILE A 30 -24.86 -8.08 -27.41
C ILE A 30 -24.96 -8.50 -28.88
N ASN A 31 -23.79 -8.63 -29.53
CA ASN A 31 -23.63 -9.03 -30.93
C ASN A 31 -22.83 -10.34 -31.05
N ALA A 32 -22.59 -10.81 -32.27
CA ALA A 32 -21.89 -12.06 -32.56
C ALA A 32 -20.47 -12.13 -31.93
N ASP A 33 -19.80 -10.99 -31.84
CA ASP A 33 -18.44 -10.87 -31.31
C ASP A 33 -18.39 -10.68 -29.79
N THR A 34 -19.55 -10.55 -29.15
CA THR A 34 -19.62 -10.30 -27.71
C THR A 34 -19.16 -11.53 -26.94
N LYS A 35 -18.34 -11.29 -25.91
CA LYS A 35 -17.80 -12.31 -25.02
C LYS A 35 -18.12 -11.96 -23.58
N ILE A 36 -18.48 -12.97 -22.79
CA ILE A 36 -18.64 -12.82 -21.35
C ILE A 36 -17.34 -13.17 -20.63
N ILE A 37 -16.92 -12.31 -19.70
CA ILE A 37 -15.73 -12.54 -18.87
C ILE A 37 -16.21 -13.05 -17.50
N PHE A 38 -15.89 -14.29 -17.16
CA PHE A 38 -16.25 -14.88 -15.85
C PHE A 38 -15.43 -14.27 -14.72
N ASP A 39 -14.11 -14.29 -14.85
CA ASP A 39 -13.20 -13.79 -13.82
C ASP A 39 -12.84 -12.35 -14.14
N ARG A 40 -13.47 -11.43 -13.42
CA ARG A 40 -13.23 -9.98 -13.59
C ARG A 40 -12.15 -9.46 -12.64
N GLU A 41 -11.91 -10.13 -11.52
CA GLU A 41 -10.86 -9.74 -10.58
C GLU A 41 -9.48 -10.15 -11.13
N PRO A 42 -8.57 -9.18 -11.40
CA PRO A 42 -7.24 -9.46 -11.95
C PRO A 42 -6.46 -10.48 -11.12
N ARG A 43 -6.50 -10.36 -9.80
CA ARG A 43 -5.84 -11.27 -8.86
C ARG A 43 -6.34 -12.71 -8.97
N GLN A 44 -7.67 -12.91 -9.05
CA GLN A 44 -8.24 -14.25 -9.24
C GLN A 44 -7.76 -14.90 -10.54
N ARG A 45 -7.63 -14.11 -11.62
CA ARG A 45 -7.13 -14.60 -12.91
C ARG A 45 -5.68 -15.06 -12.82
N VAL A 46 -4.83 -14.27 -12.18
CA VAL A 46 -3.42 -14.65 -11.97
C VAL A 46 -3.34 -15.90 -11.10
N ALA A 47 -4.12 -16.00 -10.02
CA ALA A 47 -4.13 -17.16 -9.13
C ALA A 47 -4.55 -18.46 -9.84
N LYS A 48 -5.43 -18.38 -10.86
CA LYS A 48 -5.79 -19.53 -11.70
C LYS A 48 -4.67 -19.97 -12.65
N VAL A 49 -3.85 -19.03 -13.12
CA VAL A 49 -2.72 -19.30 -14.03
C VAL A 49 -1.49 -19.80 -13.27
N ALA A 50 -1.23 -19.22 -12.10
CA ALA A 50 -0.07 -19.53 -11.26
C ALA A 50 -0.51 -19.66 -9.78
N PRO A 51 -1.17 -20.76 -9.40
CA PRO A 51 -1.66 -20.96 -8.04
C PRO A 51 -0.54 -21.12 -6.99
N TRP A 52 0.70 -21.31 -7.45
CA TRP A 52 1.90 -21.39 -6.63
C TRP A 52 2.43 -20.02 -6.20
N LEU A 53 1.98 -18.93 -6.81
CA LEU A 53 2.29 -17.56 -6.38
C LEU A 53 1.35 -17.12 -5.27
N LYS A 54 1.90 -16.46 -4.25
CA LYS A 54 1.12 -15.59 -3.37
C LYS A 54 1.02 -14.23 -4.04
N LEU A 55 -0.16 -13.66 -4.14
CA LEU A 55 -0.37 -12.41 -4.86
C LEU A 55 -0.56 -11.26 -3.88
N ASP A 56 0.04 -10.12 -4.21
CA ASP A 56 -0.12 -8.88 -3.46
C ASP A 56 -1.58 -8.41 -3.43
N GLY A 57 -1.96 -7.75 -2.33
CA GLY A 57 -3.30 -7.25 -2.11
C GLY A 57 -3.67 -5.95 -2.81
N ASP A 58 -2.71 -5.23 -3.39
CA ASP A 58 -2.94 -3.95 -4.05
C ASP A 58 -2.58 -3.96 -5.56
N PRO A 59 -3.35 -4.67 -6.41
CA PRO A 59 -3.28 -4.55 -7.86
C PRO A 59 -3.50 -3.11 -8.32
N TYR A 60 -2.67 -2.61 -9.24
CA TYR A 60 -2.76 -1.24 -9.72
C TYR A 60 -2.88 -1.16 -11.24
N PRO A 61 -3.70 -0.25 -11.77
CA PRO A 61 -3.82 -0.05 -13.20
C PRO A 61 -2.68 0.81 -13.73
N ALA A 62 -2.18 0.47 -14.91
CA ALA A 62 -1.23 1.24 -15.69
C ALA A 62 -1.71 1.33 -17.14
N ILE A 63 -1.40 2.44 -17.82
CA ILE A 63 -1.61 2.55 -19.26
C ILE A 63 -0.31 2.12 -19.90
N VAL A 64 -0.32 0.95 -20.54
CA VAL A 64 0.84 0.39 -21.23
C VAL A 64 0.46 0.20 -22.69
N ASP A 65 1.19 0.86 -23.59
CA ASP A 65 0.92 0.82 -25.04
C ASP A 65 -0.55 1.17 -25.37
N ASN A 66 -1.08 2.24 -24.76
CA ASN A 66 -2.46 2.71 -24.86
C ASN A 66 -3.54 1.71 -24.39
N ARG A 67 -3.15 0.66 -23.65
CA ARG A 67 -4.08 -0.31 -23.06
C ARG A 67 -3.98 -0.28 -21.55
N ILE A 68 -5.11 -0.39 -20.87
CA ILE A 68 -5.14 -0.53 -19.43
C ILE A 68 -4.70 -1.95 -19.08
N GLN A 69 -3.59 -2.06 -18.35
CA GLN A 69 -3.11 -3.31 -17.77
C GLN A 69 -3.13 -3.20 -16.25
N TRP A 70 -3.68 -4.20 -15.58
CA TRP A 70 -3.52 -4.37 -14.15
C TRP A 70 -2.18 -5.02 -13.87
N ILE A 71 -1.33 -4.39 -13.07
CA ILE A 71 -0.07 -4.94 -12.60
C ILE A 71 -0.28 -5.51 -11.19
N ILE A 72 0.19 -6.74 -10.98
CA ILE A 72 0.06 -7.46 -9.71
C ILE A 72 1.42 -8.05 -9.36
N ASP A 73 1.89 -7.81 -8.14
CA ASP A 73 3.09 -8.43 -7.62
C ASP A 73 2.81 -9.88 -7.18
N GLY A 74 3.70 -10.78 -7.61
CA GLY A 74 3.63 -12.21 -7.36
C GLY A 74 4.84 -12.66 -6.53
N TYR A 75 4.55 -13.19 -5.35
CA TYR A 75 5.53 -13.66 -4.40
C TYR A 75 5.71 -15.16 -4.48
N THR A 76 6.97 -15.59 -4.53
CA THR A 76 7.31 -16.95 -4.09
C THR A 76 7.52 -16.96 -2.59
N THR A 77 6.98 -17.96 -1.91
CA THR A 77 7.15 -18.12 -0.47
C THR A 77 7.56 -19.54 -0.11
N SER A 78 8.20 -19.71 1.05
CA SER A 78 8.49 -21.01 1.65
C SER A 78 8.51 -20.89 3.17
N SER A 79 8.14 -21.97 3.86
CA SER A 79 8.24 -22.12 5.32
C SER A 79 9.47 -22.91 5.75
N GLY A 80 10.24 -23.46 4.80
CA GLY A 80 11.37 -24.36 5.05
C GLY A 80 12.71 -23.85 4.52
N TYR A 81 12.86 -22.55 4.28
CA TYR A 81 14.12 -22.01 3.78
C TYR A 81 15.19 -21.98 4.90
N PRO A 82 16.38 -22.53 4.68
CA PRO A 82 17.37 -22.71 5.75
C PRO A 82 17.92 -21.36 6.23
N TYR A 83 18.32 -21.32 7.51
CA TYR A 83 18.96 -20.15 8.15
C TYR A 83 18.16 -18.84 8.06
N SER A 84 16.83 -18.93 7.98
CA SER A 84 15.96 -17.77 7.90
C SER A 84 14.99 -17.68 9.08
N ARG A 85 14.61 -16.45 9.43
CA ARG A 85 13.62 -16.19 10.47
C ARG A 85 12.22 -16.48 9.96
N THR A 86 11.47 -17.16 10.82
CA THR A 86 10.04 -17.33 10.67
C THR A 86 9.26 -16.06 11.00
N VAL A 87 8.33 -15.70 10.11
CA VAL A 87 7.41 -14.56 10.23
C VAL A 87 5.99 -15.08 10.02
N ASP A 88 5.07 -14.65 10.89
CA ASP A 88 3.64 -14.78 10.63
C ASP A 88 3.22 -13.67 9.66
N VAL A 89 3.01 -14.02 8.40
CA VAL A 89 2.72 -13.07 7.33
C VAL A 89 1.36 -12.41 7.55
N SER A 90 0.40 -13.15 8.10
CA SER A 90 -0.94 -12.65 8.41
C SER A 90 -0.84 -11.46 9.38
N GLY A 91 -0.13 -11.65 10.50
CA GLY A 91 0.11 -10.58 11.46
C GLY A 91 0.95 -9.44 10.88
N ALA A 92 2.06 -9.75 10.20
CA ALA A 92 2.99 -8.75 9.68
C ALA A 92 2.40 -7.86 8.56
N THR A 93 1.39 -8.36 7.84
CA THR A 93 0.75 -7.62 6.74
C THR A 93 -0.58 -6.98 7.13
N THR A 94 -1.05 -7.17 8.37
CA THR A 94 -2.29 -6.55 8.85
C THR A 94 -2.06 -5.11 9.32
N ASP A 95 -2.84 -4.18 8.77
CA ASP A 95 -2.84 -2.76 9.12
C ASP A 95 -4.28 -2.20 9.12
N ALA A 96 -4.39 -0.89 9.38
CA ALA A 96 -5.68 -0.21 9.49
C ALA A 96 -6.54 -0.25 8.19
N LEU A 97 -5.93 -0.50 7.01
CA LEU A 97 -6.64 -0.53 5.73
C LEU A 97 -7.13 -1.93 5.34
N ASN A 98 -6.50 -2.99 5.86
CA ASN A 98 -6.75 -4.35 5.39
C ASN A 98 -7.18 -5.36 6.46
N ILE A 99 -7.49 -4.92 7.69
CA ILE A 99 -7.81 -5.80 8.84
C ILE A 99 -8.88 -6.88 8.57
N ASN A 100 -9.87 -6.60 7.70
CA ASN A 100 -10.94 -7.55 7.38
C ASN A 100 -10.77 -8.25 6.02
N ASN A 101 -9.85 -7.77 5.17
CA ASN A 101 -9.77 -8.16 3.75
C ASN A 101 -8.34 -8.49 3.30
N ASN A 102 -7.41 -8.74 4.22
CA ASN A 102 -6.02 -9.03 3.88
C ASN A 102 -5.92 -10.38 3.13
N PRO A 103 -5.49 -10.41 1.87
CA PRO A 103 -5.49 -11.63 1.05
C PRO A 103 -4.50 -12.69 1.53
N LEU A 104 -3.51 -12.33 2.36
CA LEU A 104 -2.52 -13.23 2.93
C LEU A 104 -3.02 -13.92 4.23
N THR A 105 -4.13 -13.46 4.81
CA THR A 105 -4.79 -14.11 5.96
C THR A 105 -5.50 -15.42 5.59
N ALA A 106 -5.88 -15.58 4.31
CA ALA A 106 -6.52 -16.79 3.80
C ALA A 106 -5.54 -17.96 3.59
N ILE A 107 -4.28 -17.85 4.05
CA ILE A 107 -3.26 -18.88 3.91
C ILE A 107 -3.35 -19.86 5.09
N PRO A 108 -3.65 -21.16 4.85
CA PRO A 108 -3.45 -22.18 5.86
C PRO A 108 -1.96 -22.23 6.21
N ASN A 109 -1.61 -22.07 7.49
CA ASN A 109 -0.23 -21.86 7.96
C ASN A 109 0.41 -20.60 7.35
N SER A 110 -0.02 -19.41 7.78
CA SER A 110 0.49 -18.08 7.39
C SER A 110 1.96 -17.82 7.75
N THR A 111 2.61 -18.81 8.34
CA THR A 111 3.98 -18.76 8.81
C THR A 111 4.95 -19.11 7.69
N ILE A 112 5.76 -18.16 7.25
CA ILE A 112 6.80 -18.35 6.24
C ILE A 112 8.16 -17.96 6.81
N ASN A 113 9.24 -18.40 6.18
CA ASN A 113 10.58 -17.90 6.45
C ASN A 113 11.31 -17.47 5.17
N TYR A 114 10.59 -17.40 4.05
CA TYR A 114 11.12 -16.92 2.78
C TYR A 114 10.02 -16.22 1.99
N ILE A 115 10.33 -15.04 1.48
CA ILE A 115 9.49 -14.29 0.55
C ILE A 115 10.38 -13.52 -0.43
N ARG A 116 10.02 -13.55 -1.71
CA ARG A 116 10.63 -12.73 -2.76
C ARG A 116 9.53 -12.21 -3.69
N ASN A 117 9.66 -10.96 -4.12
CA ASN A 117 8.85 -10.39 -5.19
C ASN A 117 9.37 -10.88 -6.54
N SER A 118 9.10 -12.15 -6.83
CA SER A 118 9.76 -12.86 -7.92
C SER A 118 9.09 -12.64 -9.26
N VAL A 119 7.79 -12.37 -9.29
CA VAL A 119 7.02 -12.24 -10.52
C VAL A 119 6.28 -10.91 -10.56
N LYS A 120 6.31 -10.24 -11.71
CA LYS A 120 5.33 -9.20 -12.06
C LYS A 120 4.31 -9.83 -12.99
N ALA A 121 3.04 -9.84 -12.60
CA ALA A 121 1.96 -10.29 -13.45
C ALA A 121 1.24 -9.07 -14.05
N THR A 122 0.85 -9.17 -15.33
CA THR A 122 -0.07 -8.21 -15.94
C THR A 122 -1.36 -8.90 -16.35
N VAL A 123 -2.47 -8.19 -16.21
CA VAL A 123 -3.79 -8.60 -16.71
C VAL A 123 -4.35 -7.49 -17.58
N ASP A 124 -4.48 -7.76 -18.88
CA ASP A 124 -5.10 -6.83 -19.81
C ASP A 124 -6.57 -6.59 -19.42
N ALA A 125 -6.97 -5.33 -19.23
CA ALA A 125 -8.30 -4.98 -18.74
C ALA A 125 -9.42 -5.29 -19.76
N TYR A 126 -9.09 -5.43 -21.05
CA TYR A 126 -10.07 -5.67 -22.11
C TYR A 126 -10.33 -7.15 -22.36
N ASP A 127 -9.28 -7.96 -22.47
CA ASP A 127 -9.40 -9.39 -22.83
C ASP A 127 -8.95 -10.37 -21.73
N GLY A 128 -8.50 -9.83 -20.59
CA GLY A 128 -8.00 -10.59 -19.46
C GLY A 128 -6.78 -11.46 -19.81
N THR A 129 -5.94 -11.06 -20.74
CA THR A 129 -4.68 -11.77 -20.97
C THR A 129 -3.80 -11.63 -19.75
N VAL A 130 -3.43 -12.77 -19.15
CA VAL A 130 -2.46 -12.83 -18.07
C VAL A 130 -1.08 -13.05 -18.67
N THR A 131 -0.11 -12.23 -18.30
CA THR A 131 1.30 -12.42 -18.62
C THR A 131 2.11 -12.38 -17.33
N LEU A 132 3.04 -13.31 -17.14
CA LEU A 132 3.91 -13.36 -15.96
C LEU A 132 5.35 -13.07 -16.40
N TYR A 133 6.03 -12.18 -15.69
CA TYR A 133 7.42 -11.81 -15.95
C TYR A 133 8.30 -12.14 -14.74
N ALA A 134 9.43 -12.79 -14.96
CA ALA A 134 10.42 -13.08 -13.93
C ALA A 134 11.12 -11.80 -13.48
N TRP A 135 10.69 -11.20 -12.37
CA TRP A 135 11.23 -9.94 -11.86
C TRP A 135 12.52 -10.11 -11.05
N ASP A 136 12.55 -11.10 -10.15
CA ASP A 136 13.76 -11.52 -9.42
C ASP A 136 14.33 -12.78 -10.09
N GLU A 137 15.14 -12.58 -11.14
CA GLU A 137 15.75 -13.68 -11.92
C GLU A 137 16.74 -14.52 -11.10
N LYS A 138 17.13 -14.05 -9.90
CA LYS A 138 18.03 -14.76 -8.98
C LYS A 138 17.29 -15.60 -7.94
N ASP A 139 15.96 -15.57 -7.93
CA ASP A 139 15.16 -16.33 -6.98
C ASP A 139 15.20 -17.85 -7.29
N PRO A 140 15.78 -18.68 -6.39
CA PRO A 140 15.86 -20.13 -6.58
C PRO A 140 14.47 -20.81 -6.57
N VAL A 141 13.49 -20.24 -5.88
CA VAL A 141 12.14 -20.81 -5.81
C VAL A 141 11.43 -20.59 -7.14
N LEU A 142 11.48 -19.37 -7.69
CA LEU A 142 11.00 -19.09 -9.04
C LEU A 142 11.71 -19.94 -10.09
N ALA A 143 13.04 -20.07 -10.03
CA ALA A 143 13.79 -20.90 -10.97
C ALA A 143 13.32 -22.37 -10.96
N THR A 144 12.91 -22.88 -9.80
CA THR A 144 12.33 -24.23 -9.67
C THR A 144 10.95 -24.32 -10.34
N TRP A 145 10.07 -23.35 -10.11
CA TRP A 145 8.76 -23.29 -10.75
C TRP A 145 8.84 -23.12 -12.28
N MET A 146 9.79 -22.32 -12.77
CA MET A 146 10.03 -22.17 -14.21
C MET A 146 10.53 -23.46 -14.88
N LYS A 147 11.24 -24.33 -14.15
CA LYS A 147 11.61 -25.67 -14.62
C LYS A 147 10.43 -26.63 -14.62
N ALA A 148 9.59 -26.59 -13.58
CA ALA A 148 8.40 -27.43 -13.47
C ALA A 148 7.32 -27.07 -14.50
N PHE A 149 7.20 -25.78 -14.84
CA PHE A 149 6.25 -25.27 -15.82
C PHE A 149 6.92 -24.37 -16.88
N PRO A 150 7.65 -24.96 -17.84
CA PRO A 150 8.34 -24.21 -18.87
C PRO A 150 7.39 -23.34 -19.70
N GLY A 151 7.82 -22.11 -20.00
CA GLY A 151 7.09 -21.18 -20.88
C GLY A 151 5.92 -20.41 -20.24
N ILE A 152 5.59 -20.66 -18.97
CA ILE A 152 4.53 -19.92 -18.27
C ILE A 152 4.99 -18.52 -17.83
N VAL A 153 6.28 -18.39 -17.47
CA VAL A 153 6.89 -17.13 -17.03
C VAL A 153 7.85 -16.64 -18.11
N LYS A 154 7.68 -15.39 -18.53
CA LYS A 154 8.51 -14.68 -19.50
C LYS A 154 9.73 -14.05 -18.84
N ALA A 155 10.76 -13.77 -19.64
CA ALA A 155 11.95 -13.07 -19.15
C ALA A 155 11.62 -11.61 -18.79
N LYS A 156 12.35 -11.02 -17.83
CA LYS A 156 12.20 -9.60 -17.47
C LYS A 156 12.41 -8.69 -18.68
N SER A 157 13.34 -9.05 -19.55
CA SER A 157 13.69 -8.32 -20.77
C SER A 157 12.54 -8.23 -21.79
N GLU A 158 11.50 -9.05 -21.66
CA GLU A 158 10.30 -8.98 -22.50
C GLU A 158 9.30 -7.91 -22.00
N MET A 159 9.51 -7.32 -20.83
CA MET A 159 8.71 -6.18 -20.37
C MET A 159 9.04 -4.96 -21.22
N SER A 160 8.02 -4.29 -21.76
CA SER A 160 8.22 -3.02 -22.46
C SER A 160 8.75 -1.94 -21.50
N LYS A 161 9.47 -0.95 -22.03
CA LYS A 161 9.97 0.18 -21.21
C LYS A 161 8.83 0.90 -20.49
N ASP A 162 7.70 1.04 -21.18
CA ASP A 162 6.46 1.65 -20.67
C ASP A 162 5.89 0.85 -19.47
N LEU A 163 5.84 -0.49 -19.60
CA LEU A 163 5.45 -1.35 -18.48
C LEU A 163 6.42 -1.23 -17.30
N VAL A 164 7.72 -1.22 -17.56
CA VAL A 164 8.74 -1.10 -16.50
C VAL A 164 8.61 0.23 -15.77
N SER A 165 8.35 1.36 -16.46
CA SER A 165 8.17 2.67 -15.81
C SER A 165 7.00 2.76 -14.85
N HIS A 166 6.04 1.83 -14.93
CA HIS A 166 4.92 1.77 -14.00
C HIS A 166 5.15 0.85 -12.80
N VAL A 167 6.23 0.05 -12.78
CA VAL A 167 6.50 -0.85 -11.66
C VAL A 167 6.82 -0.06 -10.40
N ARG A 168 6.20 -0.45 -9.28
CA ARG A 168 6.48 0.07 -7.93
C ARG A 168 6.94 -1.04 -6.98
N TYR A 169 7.55 -0.68 -5.85
CA TYR A 169 7.94 -1.64 -4.82
C TYR A 169 6.73 -2.06 -4.00
N PRO A 170 6.44 -3.36 -3.81
CA PRO A 170 5.10 -3.75 -3.40
C PRO A 170 4.89 -3.68 -1.89
N GLU A 171 3.65 -3.39 -1.51
CA GLU A 171 3.31 -3.05 -0.14
C GLU A 171 3.38 -4.26 0.80
N ASP A 172 2.88 -5.43 0.40
CA ASP A 172 2.83 -6.58 1.32
C ASP A 172 4.23 -7.10 1.65
N LEU A 173 5.15 -7.11 0.67
CA LEU A 173 6.55 -7.40 0.93
C LEU A 173 7.16 -6.37 1.88
N PHE A 174 6.90 -5.09 1.67
CA PHE A 174 7.42 -4.04 2.54
C PHE A 174 6.85 -4.13 3.95
N ARG A 175 5.59 -4.52 4.12
CA ARG A 175 4.96 -4.80 5.43
C ARG A 175 5.70 -5.93 6.18
N VAL A 176 6.03 -7.03 5.49
CA VAL A 176 6.86 -8.09 6.08
C VAL A 176 8.27 -7.60 6.42
N GLN A 177 8.89 -6.83 5.51
CA GLN A 177 10.27 -6.35 5.70
C GLN A 177 10.38 -5.32 6.82
N ARG A 178 9.41 -4.42 6.99
CA ARG A 178 9.40 -3.45 8.09
C ARG A 178 9.18 -4.11 9.45
N ASP A 179 8.39 -5.19 9.51
CA ASP A 179 8.26 -6.02 10.72
C ASP A 179 9.61 -6.64 11.11
N VAL A 180 10.32 -7.24 10.14
CA VAL A 180 11.67 -7.76 10.37
C VAL A 180 12.64 -6.65 10.77
N LEU A 181 12.63 -5.51 10.07
CA LEU A 181 13.52 -4.37 10.35
C LEU A 181 13.31 -3.80 11.76
N SER A 182 12.09 -3.89 12.31
CA SER A 182 11.76 -3.43 13.66
C SER A 182 12.62 -4.11 14.75
N LEU A 183 13.15 -5.29 14.47
CA LEU A 183 14.02 -6.06 15.36
C LEU A 183 15.48 -6.05 14.88
N TYR A 184 15.72 -6.32 13.60
CA TYR A 184 17.06 -6.63 13.08
C TYR A 184 17.92 -5.40 12.73
N HIS A 185 17.40 -4.18 12.91
CA HIS A 185 18.25 -3.00 12.93
C HIS A 185 19.20 -3.01 14.16
N VAL A 186 18.84 -3.73 15.23
CA VAL A 186 19.68 -3.88 16.43
C VAL A 186 20.77 -4.92 16.17
N LYS A 187 22.00 -4.44 15.97
CA LYS A 187 23.16 -5.29 15.63
C LYS A 187 23.95 -5.78 16.85
N ASN A 188 23.78 -5.17 18.02
CA ASN A 188 24.47 -5.58 19.24
C ASN A 188 23.76 -6.78 19.88
N ALA A 189 24.49 -7.88 20.11
CA ALA A 189 23.91 -9.14 20.60
C ALA A 189 23.26 -9.02 22.00
N ASN A 190 23.90 -8.32 22.94
CA ASN A 190 23.35 -8.14 24.29
C ASN A 190 22.09 -7.27 24.27
N ALA A 191 22.09 -6.20 23.46
CA ALA A 191 20.92 -5.35 23.28
C ALA A 191 19.77 -6.12 22.63
N PHE A 192 20.05 -6.91 21.59
CA PHE A 192 19.06 -7.75 20.90
C PHE A 192 18.46 -8.79 21.85
N TYR A 193 19.30 -9.51 22.61
CA TYR A 193 18.84 -10.51 23.59
C TYR A 193 18.02 -9.88 24.72
N GLY A 194 18.41 -8.68 25.17
CA GLY A 194 17.67 -7.89 26.16
C GLY A 194 16.41 -7.22 25.62
N GLY A 195 16.09 -7.36 24.32
CA GLY A 195 14.95 -6.71 23.68
C GLY A 195 15.02 -5.18 23.66
N GLN A 196 16.23 -4.64 23.77
CA GLN A 196 16.47 -3.21 23.80
C GLN A 196 16.36 -2.63 22.39
N ASP A 197 15.86 -1.40 22.31
CA ASP A 197 15.76 -0.62 21.07
C ASP A 197 14.89 -1.20 19.96
N PHE A 198 14.13 -2.27 20.22
CA PHE A 198 13.13 -2.75 19.28
C PHE A 198 12.09 -1.68 18.97
N TRP A 199 11.71 -1.61 17.70
CA TRP A 199 10.68 -0.72 17.21
C TRP A 199 9.37 -1.46 17.03
N ARG A 200 8.33 -0.68 16.72
CA ARG A 200 7.08 -1.14 16.13
C ARG A 200 6.57 -0.07 15.17
N VAL A 201 5.68 -0.47 14.29
CA VAL A 201 4.88 0.47 13.50
C VAL A 201 3.91 1.17 14.48
N PRO A 202 3.75 2.51 14.43
CA PRO A 202 2.78 3.21 15.26
C PRO A 202 1.35 2.82 14.88
N ARG A 203 0.39 3.11 15.78
CA ARG A 203 -1.03 2.96 15.45
C ARG A 203 -1.44 4.03 14.46
N ASP A 204 -2.35 3.69 13.55
CA ASP A 204 -2.89 4.65 12.59
C ASP A 204 -3.73 5.71 13.30
N PRO A 205 -3.29 6.99 13.28
CA PRO A 205 -4.01 8.06 13.96
C PRO A 205 -5.31 8.49 13.26
N SER A 206 -5.57 8.03 12.03
CA SER A 206 -6.84 8.30 11.33
C SER A 206 -8.01 7.49 11.90
N THR A 207 -7.71 6.42 12.62
CA THR A 207 -8.70 5.58 13.31
C THR A 207 -8.67 5.83 14.81
N LEU A 208 -9.83 6.18 15.39
CA LEU A 208 -9.92 6.46 16.82
C LEU A 208 -10.11 5.18 17.64
N GLY A 209 -9.41 5.11 18.78
CA GLY A 209 -9.64 4.09 19.82
C GLY A 209 -8.52 3.08 20.02
N ALA A 210 -8.63 2.29 21.10
CA ALA A 210 -7.60 1.32 21.51
C ALA A 210 -7.34 0.21 20.47
N ASN A 211 -8.29 0.00 19.55
CA ASN A 211 -8.26 -1.01 18.49
C ASN A 211 -7.72 -0.46 17.15
N ALA A 212 -7.16 0.76 17.12
CA ALA A 212 -6.51 1.29 15.93
C ALA A 212 -5.42 0.34 15.43
N GLY A 213 -5.52 -0.07 14.17
CA GLY A 213 -4.55 -0.94 13.51
C GLY A 213 -3.18 -0.27 13.39
N ALA A 214 -2.17 -1.04 12.99
CA ALA A 214 -0.88 -0.46 12.62
C ALA A 214 -1.06 0.50 11.44
N GLN A 215 -0.26 1.57 11.38
CA GLN A 215 -0.28 2.49 10.25
C GLN A 215 0.18 1.75 8.97
N PRO A 216 -0.55 1.85 7.85
CA PRO A 216 -0.12 1.28 6.58
C PRO A 216 1.15 2.00 6.08
N PRO A 217 1.93 1.35 5.20
CA PRO A 217 2.97 2.07 4.47
C PRO A 217 2.32 3.00 3.42
N TYR A 218 3.01 4.07 3.04
CA TYR A 218 2.49 5.04 2.07
C TYR A 218 3.50 5.36 0.97
N TYR A 219 3.00 5.43 -0.26
CA TYR A 219 3.77 5.86 -1.41
C TYR A 219 3.84 7.39 -1.48
N TYR A 220 5.05 7.92 -1.59
CA TYR A 220 5.31 9.34 -1.81
C TYR A 220 6.39 9.54 -2.86
N THR A 221 6.31 10.65 -3.56
CA THR A 221 7.49 11.22 -4.24
C THR A 221 8.17 12.15 -3.26
N LEU A 222 9.37 11.79 -2.80
CA LEU A 222 10.08 12.55 -1.79
C LEU A 222 11.58 12.62 -2.09
N GLN A 223 12.20 13.73 -1.71
CA GLN A 223 13.64 13.91 -1.77
C GLN A 223 14.20 13.76 -0.35
N LEU A 224 14.94 12.68 -0.11
CA LEU A 224 15.57 12.45 1.18
C LEU A 224 16.71 13.46 1.44
N PRO A 225 17.03 13.76 2.70
CA PRO A 225 18.18 14.57 3.04
C PRO A 225 19.47 14.01 2.42
N GLY A 226 20.19 14.84 1.66
CA GLY A 226 21.42 14.47 0.97
C GLY A 226 21.24 13.88 -0.43
N GLU A 227 20.01 13.55 -0.83
CA GLU A 227 19.72 13.09 -2.19
C GLU A 227 19.61 14.26 -3.17
N LYS A 228 19.99 14.02 -4.43
CA LYS A 228 20.00 15.04 -5.48
C LYS A 228 18.65 15.24 -6.17
N ALA A 229 17.78 14.24 -6.12
CA ALA A 229 16.49 14.23 -6.79
C ALA A 229 15.43 13.56 -5.92
N ALA A 230 14.17 13.90 -6.15
CA ALA A 230 13.05 13.18 -5.55
C ALA A 230 12.88 11.82 -6.22
N SER A 231 12.50 10.81 -5.44
CA SER A 231 12.19 9.47 -5.93
C SER A 231 10.81 9.04 -5.48
N PHE A 232 10.10 8.26 -6.30
CA PHE A 232 8.89 7.57 -5.87
C PHE A 232 9.29 6.43 -4.92
N ALA A 233 8.70 6.40 -3.73
CA ALA A 233 9.13 5.50 -2.67
C ALA A 233 7.99 5.12 -1.75
N LEU A 234 8.09 3.95 -1.14
CA LEU A 234 7.18 3.48 -0.10
C LEU A 234 7.82 3.75 1.27
N THR A 235 7.03 4.23 2.22
CA THR A 235 7.56 4.74 3.50
C THR A 235 6.84 4.18 4.71
N THR A 236 7.54 4.13 5.85
CA THR A 236 6.94 3.79 7.14
C THR A 236 7.66 4.49 8.31
N PRO A 237 6.92 5.06 9.27
CA PRO A 237 7.50 5.49 10.54
C PRO A 237 7.65 4.31 11.51
N PHE A 238 8.52 4.50 12.50
CA PHE A 238 8.74 3.59 13.62
C PHE A 238 8.73 4.34 14.95
N VAL A 239 8.14 3.72 15.97
CA VAL A 239 8.18 4.17 17.37
C VAL A 239 8.75 3.06 18.25
N PRO A 240 9.25 3.36 19.47
CA PRO A 240 9.73 2.32 20.37
C PRO A 240 8.66 1.29 20.71
N ARG A 241 9.06 0.02 20.81
CA ARG A 241 8.16 -1.06 21.26
C ARG A 241 7.63 -0.84 22.68
N GLY A 242 8.40 -0.15 23.54
CA GLY A 242 8.08 0.12 24.96
C GLY A 242 7.01 1.18 25.23
N GLY A 243 6.10 1.46 24.29
CA GLY A 243 4.91 2.30 24.50
C GLY A 243 5.12 3.81 24.37
N ARG A 244 6.36 4.30 24.27
CA ARG A 244 6.62 5.69 23.85
C ARG A 244 6.15 5.87 22.41
N GLU A 245 5.58 7.04 22.11
CA GLU A 245 5.04 7.39 20.79
C GLU A 245 5.90 8.46 20.07
N ASN A 246 7.11 8.70 20.58
CA ASN A 246 8.13 9.49 19.88
C ASN A 246 8.65 8.73 18.66
N LEU A 247 8.94 9.45 17.58
CA LEU A 247 9.50 8.83 16.39
C LEU A 247 10.93 8.34 16.67
N SER A 248 11.19 7.07 16.39
CA SER A 248 12.53 6.46 16.47
C SER A 248 13.24 6.44 15.13
N ALA A 249 12.49 6.16 14.07
CA ALA A 249 13.04 6.07 12.72
C ALA A 249 11.97 6.29 11.66
N PHE A 250 12.43 6.65 10.47
CA PHE A 250 11.62 6.72 9.26
C PHE A 250 12.33 5.91 8.17
N ALA A 251 11.69 4.85 7.69
CA ALA A 251 12.24 4.00 6.64
C ALA A 251 11.56 4.28 5.30
N VAL A 252 12.36 4.29 4.25
CA VAL A 252 11.96 4.54 2.88
C VAL A 252 12.55 3.42 2.03
N VAL A 253 11.74 2.84 1.14
CA VAL A 253 12.21 1.93 0.10
C VAL A 253 11.90 2.54 -1.26
N ASN A 254 12.92 2.67 -2.10
CA ASN A 254 12.80 3.26 -3.42
C ASN A 254 11.95 2.34 -4.33
N SER A 255 10.94 2.93 -4.97
CA SER A 255 10.01 2.28 -5.88
C SER A 255 10.27 2.61 -7.35
N ASP A 256 11.14 3.57 -7.65
CA ASP A 256 11.50 3.93 -9.02
C ASP A 256 12.27 2.76 -9.68
N PRO A 257 11.89 2.39 -10.91
CA PRO A 257 12.63 1.40 -11.67
C PRO A 257 14.06 1.88 -11.95
N GLY A 258 15.05 1.05 -11.60
CA GLY A 258 16.46 1.36 -11.81
C GLY A 258 17.36 0.64 -10.81
N ASP A 259 18.60 1.10 -10.70
CA ASP A 259 19.62 0.47 -9.86
C ASP A 259 19.29 0.57 -8.36
N ASP A 260 18.58 1.62 -7.94
CA ASP A 260 18.15 1.82 -6.56
C ASP A 260 16.78 1.20 -6.24
N TYR A 261 16.10 0.53 -7.19
CA TYR A 261 14.80 -0.12 -6.92
C TYR A 261 14.92 -1.11 -5.76
N GLY A 262 14.08 -0.96 -4.74
CA GLY A 262 14.08 -1.80 -3.54
C GLY A 262 15.19 -1.49 -2.54
N LYS A 263 15.98 -0.42 -2.74
CA LYS A 263 16.96 0.05 -1.77
C LYS A 263 16.27 0.72 -0.59
N PHE A 264 16.61 0.25 0.61
CA PHE A 264 16.14 0.82 1.86
C PHE A 264 17.07 1.94 2.34
N THR A 265 16.47 3.05 2.73
CA THR A 265 17.11 4.13 3.50
C THR A 265 16.37 4.29 4.82
N VAL A 266 17.09 4.22 5.94
CA VAL A 266 16.52 4.36 7.29
C VAL A 266 17.09 5.61 7.93
N LEU A 267 16.24 6.62 8.12
CA LEU A 267 16.55 7.81 8.89
C LEU A 267 16.31 7.50 10.37
N GLN A 268 17.35 7.07 11.07
CA GLN A 268 17.27 6.79 12.50
C GLN A 268 17.53 8.05 13.32
N LEU A 269 16.59 8.36 14.21
CA LEU A 269 16.69 9.50 15.12
C LEU A 269 17.52 9.14 16.35
N GLN A 270 18.15 10.15 16.95
CA GLN A 270 18.92 9.96 18.18
C GLN A 270 17.99 9.61 19.35
N ARG A 271 18.42 8.74 20.26
CA ARG A 271 17.55 8.29 21.38
C ARG A 271 17.11 9.41 22.32
N SER A 272 17.86 10.50 22.36
CA SER A 272 17.59 11.70 23.16
C SER A 272 16.62 12.67 22.50
N THR A 273 16.28 12.51 21.22
CA THR A 273 15.39 13.45 20.53
C THR A 273 13.94 13.20 20.92
N ASN A 274 13.24 14.26 21.32
CA ASN A 274 11.82 14.24 21.65
C ASN A 274 10.96 14.57 20.42
N ILE A 275 11.25 13.94 19.29
CA ILE A 275 10.50 14.17 18.05
C ILE A 275 9.17 13.42 18.16
N ALA A 276 8.07 14.15 17.97
CA ALA A 276 6.73 13.56 18.05
C ALA A 276 6.53 12.55 16.92
N GLY A 277 5.99 11.36 17.22
CA GLY A 277 5.54 10.41 16.21
C GLY A 277 4.10 10.66 15.77
N PRO A 278 3.58 9.90 14.78
CA PRO A 278 2.27 10.11 14.17
C PRO A 278 1.11 10.26 15.18
N SER A 279 1.02 9.37 16.17
CA SER A 279 -0.06 9.40 17.17
C SER A 279 0.03 10.61 18.10
N GLN A 280 1.23 11.08 18.44
CA GLN A 280 1.42 12.29 19.23
C GLN A 280 1.05 13.54 18.42
N VAL A 281 1.44 13.61 17.15
CA VAL A 281 1.08 14.75 16.29
C VAL A 281 -0.43 14.84 16.11
N ALA A 282 -1.11 13.72 15.87
CA ALA A 282 -2.58 13.72 15.78
C ALA A 282 -3.23 14.18 17.10
N SER A 283 -2.70 13.74 18.25
CA SER A 283 -3.17 14.19 19.56
C SER A 283 -2.94 15.70 19.74
N ASN A 284 -1.81 16.23 19.28
CA ASN A 284 -1.50 17.66 19.33
C ASN A 284 -2.43 18.47 18.40
N PHE A 285 -2.79 17.94 17.24
CA PHE A 285 -3.80 18.55 16.37
C PHE A 285 -5.15 18.63 17.09
N GLU A 286 -5.64 17.53 17.67
CA GLU A 286 -6.93 17.55 18.38
C GLU A 286 -6.91 18.41 19.66
N ALA A 287 -5.75 18.56 20.31
CA ALA A 287 -5.60 19.39 21.49
C ALA A 287 -5.47 20.89 21.17
N ASN A 288 -5.18 21.27 19.92
CA ASN A 288 -5.08 22.67 19.52
C ASN A 288 -6.47 23.34 19.61
N PRO A 289 -6.66 24.44 20.35
CA PRO A 289 -7.98 25.03 20.56
C PRO A 289 -8.71 25.44 19.28
N THR A 290 -8.00 25.96 18.29
CA THR A 290 -8.58 26.39 17.00
C THR A 290 -9.06 25.19 16.19
N VAL A 291 -8.23 24.13 16.14
CA VAL A 291 -8.58 22.87 15.48
C VAL A 291 -9.75 22.21 16.19
N ALA A 292 -9.69 22.06 17.51
CA ALA A 292 -10.72 21.44 18.33
C ALA A 292 -12.08 22.10 18.11
N LEU A 293 -12.14 23.44 18.18
CA LEU A 293 -13.37 24.18 17.94
C LEU A 293 -13.92 23.93 16.52
N SER A 294 -13.06 24.00 15.50
CA SER A 294 -13.49 23.78 14.12
C SER A 294 -13.95 22.35 13.88
N LEU A 295 -13.24 21.33 14.40
CA LEU A 295 -13.65 19.93 14.28
C LEU A 295 -14.97 19.68 15.02
N SER A 296 -15.17 20.28 16.19
CA SER A 296 -16.45 20.22 16.90
C SER A 296 -17.59 20.79 16.09
N LEU A 297 -17.40 21.91 15.39
CA LEU A 297 -18.41 22.49 14.49
C LEU A 297 -18.68 21.60 13.27
N LEU A 298 -17.63 21.04 12.65
CA LEU A 298 -17.77 20.13 11.51
C LEU A 298 -18.48 18.80 11.88
N ARG A 299 -18.37 18.37 13.13
CA ARG A 299 -19.07 17.19 13.69
C ARG A 299 -20.55 17.47 14.02
N GLN A 300 -21.00 18.72 13.98
CA GLN A 300 -22.41 19.07 14.25
C GLN A 300 -23.29 18.90 13.01
N GLY A 301 -24.60 18.67 13.21
CA GLY A 301 -25.61 18.82 12.14
C GLY A 301 -25.72 17.67 11.13
N GLY A 302 -25.40 16.43 11.51
CA GLY A 302 -25.57 15.26 10.63
C GLY A 302 -24.41 15.04 9.65
N SER A 303 -23.21 15.47 10.05
CA SER A 303 -21.97 15.31 9.28
C SER A 303 -20.99 14.43 10.05
N ASP A 304 -20.37 13.48 9.35
CA ASP A 304 -19.26 12.68 9.85
C ASP A 304 -17.94 13.32 9.40
N VAL A 305 -17.11 13.69 10.37
CA VAL A 305 -15.72 14.07 10.11
C VAL A 305 -14.91 12.80 9.87
N VAL A 306 -14.24 12.75 8.72
CA VAL A 306 -13.31 11.69 8.33
C VAL A 306 -11.91 12.29 8.33
N LEU A 307 -11.12 11.93 9.34
CA LEU A 307 -9.69 12.24 9.35
C LEU A 307 -8.99 11.39 8.29
N GLY A 308 -8.30 12.04 7.37
CA GLY A 308 -7.48 11.34 6.39
C GLY A 308 -6.18 10.81 7.00
N ASN A 309 -5.39 10.16 6.14
CA ASN A 309 -4.08 9.63 6.50
C ASN A 309 -3.17 10.76 6.99
N LEU A 310 -2.50 10.52 8.12
CA LEU A 310 -1.46 11.42 8.62
C LEU A 310 -0.13 11.05 7.96
N LEU A 311 0.32 11.89 7.04
CA LEU A 311 1.54 11.72 6.28
C LEU A 311 2.73 12.29 7.05
N THR A 312 3.86 11.58 7.06
CA THR A 312 5.11 12.02 7.70
C THR A 312 6.17 12.23 6.60
N LEU A 313 6.73 13.43 6.51
CA LEU A 313 7.62 13.84 5.43
C LEU A 313 8.93 14.43 5.98
N PRO A 314 10.11 13.86 5.66
CA PRO A 314 11.39 14.45 6.04
C PRO A 314 11.71 15.63 5.11
N VAL A 315 11.60 16.86 5.62
CA VAL A 315 11.83 18.09 4.84
C VAL A 315 12.59 19.13 5.65
N GLY A 316 13.46 19.91 5.00
CA GLY A 316 14.11 21.07 5.63
C GLY A 316 14.92 20.77 6.90
N GLY A 317 15.44 19.55 7.06
CA GLY A 317 16.16 19.11 8.27
C GLY A 317 15.25 18.72 9.45
N GLY A 318 13.93 18.71 9.27
CA GLY A 318 12.94 18.27 10.25
C GLY A 318 11.90 17.33 9.65
N LEU A 319 10.76 17.20 10.33
CA LEU A 319 9.63 16.39 9.88
C LEU A 319 8.39 17.26 9.78
N LEU A 320 7.79 17.23 8.60
CA LEU A 320 6.50 17.82 8.29
C LEU A 320 5.44 16.73 8.37
N TYR A 321 4.37 17.02 9.08
CA TYR A 321 3.20 16.17 9.17
C TYR A 321 2.03 16.85 8.48
N VAL A 322 1.28 16.10 7.67
CA VAL A 322 0.12 16.61 6.94
C VAL A 322 -1.05 15.66 7.13
N GLN A 323 -2.21 16.17 7.52
CA GLN A 323 -3.42 15.39 7.69
C GLN A 323 -4.62 16.14 7.09
N PRO A 324 -5.23 15.64 6.00
CA PRO A 324 -6.45 16.20 5.47
C PRO A 324 -7.66 15.82 6.35
N VAL A 325 -8.64 16.71 6.42
CA VAL A 325 -9.89 16.52 7.14
C VAL A 325 -11.02 16.61 6.13
N TYR A 326 -11.78 15.53 6.01
CA TYR A 326 -12.94 15.44 5.14
C TYR A 326 -14.23 15.44 5.95
N VAL A 327 -15.33 15.81 5.31
CA VAL A 327 -16.68 15.68 5.86
C VAL A 327 -17.58 14.95 4.87
N ARG A 328 -18.45 14.08 5.37
CA ARG A 328 -19.52 13.44 4.60
C ARG A 328 -20.84 13.49 5.37
N ALA A 329 -21.96 13.54 4.67
CA ALA A 329 -23.28 13.50 5.30
C ALA A 329 -23.58 12.09 5.85
N THR A 330 -24.14 11.99 7.07
CA THR A 330 -24.43 10.72 7.75
C THR A 330 -25.60 9.95 7.14
N ALA A 331 -26.61 10.66 6.63
CA ALA A 331 -27.87 10.07 6.21
C ALA A 331 -27.97 9.74 4.71
N ASN A 332 -26.91 9.97 3.92
CA ASN A 332 -26.93 9.77 2.48
C ASN A 332 -25.85 8.75 2.08
N THR A 333 -26.29 7.57 1.63
CA THR A 333 -25.40 6.49 1.16
C THR A 333 -24.63 6.84 -0.12
N ALA A 334 -25.01 7.91 -0.82
CA ALA A 334 -24.29 8.47 -1.95
C ALA A 334 -23.37 9.65 -1.57
N ALA A 335 -23.22 9.99 -0.28
CA ALA A 335 -22.34 11.06 0.16
C ALA A 335 -20.87 10.66 0.00
N TYR A 336 -20.12 11.46 -0.76
CA TYR A 336 -18.68 11.33 -0.90
C TYR A 336 -17.97 12.29 0.06
N PRO A 337 -16.80 11.91 0.63
CA PRO A 337 -16.04 12.81 1.48
C PRO A 337 -15.57 14.06 0.73
N LEU A 338 -15.87 15.24 1.28
CA LEU A 338 -15.40 16.54 0.79
C LEU A 338 -14.28 17.05 1.66
N LEU A 339 -13.16 17.47 1.06
CA LEU A 339 -12.07 18.10 1.80
C LEU A 339 -12.60 19.40 2.42
N GLN A 340 -12.43 19.55 3.73
CA GLN A 340 -12.82 20.75 4.45
C GLN A 340 -11.61 21.50 4.98
N LYS A 341 -10.60 20.78 5.50
CA LYS A 341 -9.42 21.38 6.11
C LYS A 341 -8.18 20.55 5.85
N VAL A 342 -7.01 21.18 6.01
CA VAL A 342 -5.69 20.54 6.03
C VAL A 342 -4.98 20.95 7.31
N LEU A 343 -4.54 19.96 8.08
CA LEU A 343 -3.71 20.12 9.27
C LEU A 343 -2.25 19.92 8.87
N VAL A 344 -1.38 20.84 9.29
CA VAL A 344 0.06 20.75 9.08
C VAL A 344 0.79 20.96 10.39
N SER A 345 1.82 20.16 10.66
CA SER A 345 2.72 20.37 11.80
C SER A 345 4.18 20.31 11.37
N PHE A 346 4.99 21.26 11.85
CA PHE A 346 6.44 21.23 11.74
C PHE A 346 7.04 21.75 13.05
N GLY A 347 7.74 20.87 13.79
CA GLY A 347 8.15 21.17 15.17
C GLY A 347 6.93 21.40 16.06
N GLU A 348 6.91 22.53 16.78
CA GLU A 348 5.80 22.91 17.68
C GLU A 348 4.70 23.73 16.99
N LYS A 349 4.92 24.15 15.74
CA LYS A 349 3.94 24.95 14.99
C LYS A 349 2.90 24.06 14.34
N ILE A 350 1.64 24.48 14.44
CA ILE A 350 0.48 23.85 13.82
C ILE A 350 -0.19 24.86 12.89
N GLY A 351 -0.36 24.48 11.63
CA GLY A 351 -1.16 25.18 10.64
C GLY A 351 -2.47 24.45 10.41
N PHE A 352 -3.54 25.20 10.20
CA PHE A 352 -4.88 24.67 9.98
C PHE A 352 -5.65 25.62 9.06
N ASP A 353 -5.95 25.15 7.84
CA ASP A 353 -6.53 25.96 6.78
C ASP A 353 -7.43 25.13 5.85
N ASP A 354 -8.18 25.78 4.95
CA ASP A 354 -8.97 25.11 3.92
C ASP A 354 -8.07 24.49 2.82
N THR A 355 -6.83 24.98 2.71
CA THR A 355 -5.87 24.56 1.69
C THR A 355 -4.54 24.10 2.31
N LEU A 356 -3.83 23.22 1.60
CA LEU A 356 -2.48 22.83 2.01
C LEU A 356 -1.52 24.03 2.05
N GLN A 357 -1.62 24.92 1.05
CA GLN A 357 -0.78 26.12 0.99
C GLN A 357 -1.01 27.03 2.20
N GLY A 358 -2.26 27.35 2.55
CA GLY A 358 -2.55 28.20 3.70
C GLY A 358 -2.09 27.58 5.02
N ALA A 359 -2.22 26.26 5.18
CA ALA A 359 -1.72 25.57 6.37
C ALA A 359 -0.18 25.57 6.43
N LEU A 360 0.51 25.46 5.28
CA LEU A 360 1.97 25.60 5.19
C LEU A 360 2.42 27.04 5.50
N ASP A 361 1.72 28.05 5.00
CA ASP A 361 2.02 29.46 5.24
C ASP A 361 1.91 29.82 6.73
N GLN A 362 0.95 29.24 7.46
CA GLN A 362 0.84 29.42 8.91
C GLN A 362 2.05 28.83 9.67
N VAL A 363 2.66 27.77 9.14
CA VAL A 363 3.77 27.05 9.79
C VAL A 363 5.13 27.68 9.45
N PHE A 364 5.36 28.00 8.19
CA PHE A 364 6.65 28.50 7.68
C PHE A 364 6.69 30.02 7.49
N GLY A 365 5.56 30.71 7.62
CA GLY A 365 5.37 32.06 7.10
C GLY A 365 4.99 32.02 5.62
N SER A 366 4.29 33.04 5.14
CA SER A 366 4.00 33.17 3.71
C SER A 366 5.32 33.22 2.95
N LEU A 367 5.50 32.33 1.97
CA LEU A 367 6.59 32.42 0.99
C LEU A 367 6.31 33.61 0.05
N GLY A 368 6.47 34.82 0.59
CA GLY A 368 6.08 36.06 -0.10
C GLY A 368 6.07 37.29 0.80
N SER A 369 7.25 37.81 1.09
CA SER A 369 7.58 39.23 0.97
C SER A 369 9.08 39.38 0.75
#